data_AF-A0A5C4IXP5-F1
#
_entry.id   AF-A0A5C4IXP5-F1
#
_cell.length_a   1.000
_cell.length_b   1.000
_cell.length_c   1.000
_cell.angle_alpha   90.00
_cell.angle_beta   90.00
_cell.angle_gamma   90.00
#
_symmetry.space_group_name_H-M   'P 1'
#
loop_
_entity.id
_entity.type
_entity.pdbx_description
1 polymer ?
#
loop_
_entity_poly.entity_id
_entity_poly.type
_entity_poly.pdbx_seq_one_letter_code
_entity_poly.pdbx_strand_id
1 'polypeptide(L)'
;MGRQGDSSARGRTPASGSTAVRKPSAAVYRRRRLFAGGALLLVIALILSGFAIAGGLNGTSEQASSTEPTAGASSATASASPSGGPSSSASPSATAAVTPTPSATPTCNQNLITVSASTDKPAYGPEEKPMLTLKVTNGGTAPCEVNIGTSQMEFLVTSGADRIFSSRDCQAKSEDLVKVIPAGASETANFPWSRNRSVEGCQPVEAKPGGGGAYYIFTAKLGSKASPKAVFQLN
;
A
#
# COMPACT_ATOMS: atom_id res chain seq x y z
N MET A 1 -74.89 4.92 54.51
CA MET A 1 -73.87 5.56 55.37
C MET A 1 -72.99 4.42 55.85
N GLY A 2 -71.72 4.22 55.51
CA GLY A 2 -70.69 5.00 54.84
C GLY A 2 -69.37 4.70 55.57
N ARG A 3 -68.32 4.21 54.88
CA ARG A 3 -66.89 4.54 55.08
C ARG A 3 -65.92 3.55 54.41
N GLN A 4 -64.92 4.16 53.76
CA GLN A 4 -63.48 3.81 53.63
C GLN A 4 -63.05 2.62 52.75
N GLY A 5 -61.97 2.86 51.98
CA GLY A 5 -61.16 1.82 51.36
C GLY A 5 -60.34 2.31 50.15
N ASP A 6 -59.03 2.44 50.35
CA ASP A 6 -57.98 3.01 49.50
C ASP A 6 -57.64 2.34 48.16
N SER A 7 -57.00 3.15 47.30
CA SER A 7 -55.86 2.85 46.41
C SER A 7 -55.95 1.75 45.34
N SER A 8 -55.80 2.14 44.06
CA SER A 8 -54.81 1.51 43.16
C SER A 8 -54.59 2.29 41.86
N ALA A 9 -53.30 2.47 41.58
CA ALA A 9 -52.72 3.00 40.36
C ALA A 9 -53.12 2.19 39.12
N ARG A 10 -53.31 2.87 37.98
CA ARG A 10 -53.26 2.25 36.66
C ARG A 10 -52.08 2.82 35.88
N GLY A 11 -50.97 2.09 35.93
CA GLY A 11 -49.82 2.28 35.08
C GLY A 11 -50.15 2.02 33.62
N ARG A 12 -49.69 2.91 32.74
CA ARG A 12 -49.58 2.66 31.30
C ARG A 12 -48.36 1.78 31.06
N THR A 13 -48.58 0.57 30.57
CA THR A 13 -47.53 -0.27 29.97
C THR A 13 -47.23 0.21 28.54
N PRO A 14 -45.95 0.38 28.14
CA PRO A 14 -45.59 0.57 26.73
C PRO A 14 -45.61 -0.78 26.00
N ALA A 15 -46.13 -0.76 24.76
CA ALA A 15 -46.18 -1.91 23.87
C ALA A 15 -44.76 -2.29 23.40
N SER A 16 -44.42 -3.57 23.56
CA SER A 16 -43.17 -4.18 23.08
C SER A 16 -43.24 -4.39 21.57
N GLY A 17 -42.41 -3.67 20.81
CA GLY A 17 -42.23 -3.85 19.38
C GLY A 17 -41.39 -5.09 19.10
N SER A 18 -42.01 -6.14 18.54
CA SER A 18 -41.31 -7.34 18.07
C SER A 18 -40.63 -7.07 16.72
N THR A 19 -39.30 -7.07 16.69
CA THR A 19 -38.51 -7.04 15.45
C THR A 19 -38.41 -8.43 14.85
N ALA A 20 -39.19 -8.70 13.80
CA ALA A 20 -39.11 -9.95 13.05
C ALA A 20 -37.78 -10.02 12.27
N VAL A 21 -36.92 -10.97 12.63
CA VAL A 21 -35.68 -11.31 11.90
C VAL A 21 -36.05 -11.93 10.55
N ARG A 22 -35.83 -11.21 9.44
CA ARG A 22 -36.00 -11.77 8.09
C ARG A 22 -34.90 -12.79 7.80
N LYS A 23 -35.27 -14.06 7.57
CA LYS A 23 -34.37 -15.09 7.03
C LYS A 23 -33.98 -14.73 5.59
N PRO A 24 -32.69 -14.83 5.20
CA PRO A 24 -32.27 -14.65 3.82
C PRO A 24 -32.85 -15.78 2.93
N SER A 25 -33.37 -15.42 1.76
CA SER A 25 -34.04 -16.37 0.86
C SER A 25 -33.05 -17.37 0.25
N ALA A 26 -33.42 -18.66 0.25
CA ALA A 26 -32.59 -19.79 -0.21
C ALA A 26 -32.14 -19.69 -1.68
N ALA A 27 -32.75 -18.81 -2.47
CA ALA A 27 -32.36 -18.55 -3.86
C ALA A 27 -30.99 -17.85 -4.00
N VAL A 28 -30.60 -17.02 -3.03
CA VAL A 28 -29.32 -16.27 -3.07
C VAL A 28 -28.14 -17.20 -2.75
N TYR A 29 -28.34 -18.16 -1.86
CA TYR A 29 -27.30 -19.14 -1.50
C TYR A 29 -26.97 -20.08 -2.67
N ARG A 30 -27.97 -20.50 -3.45
CA ARG A 30 -27.76 -21.34 -4.64
C ARG A 30 -26.97 -20.62 -5.74
N ARG A 31 -27.26 -19.33 -5.99
CA ARG A 31 -26.50 -18.54 -6.96
C ARG A 31 -25.04 -18.34 -6.54
N ARG A 32 -24.78 -18.01 -5.27
CA ARG A 32 -23.39 -17.84 -4.76
C ARG A 32 -22.57 -19.13 -4.83
N ARG A 33 -23.18 -20.29 -4.63
CA ARG A 33 -22.48 -21.58 -4.70
C ARG A 33 -22.06 -21.98 -6.12
N LEU A 34 -22.86 -21.61 -7.12
CA LEU A 34 -22.51 -21.84 -8.53
C LEU A 34 -21.35 -20.95 -8.99
N PHE A 35 -21.34 -19.67 -8.61
CA PHE A 35 -20.22 -18.76 -8.91
C PHE A 35 -18.93 -19.19 -8.21
N ALA A 36 -19.00 -19.60 -6.94
CA ALA A 36 -17.83 -20.09 -6.20
C ALA A 36 -17.25 -21.38 -6.81
N GLY A 37 -18.10 -22.32 -7.22
CA GLY A 37 -17.67 -23.56 -7.88
C GLY A 37 -17.06 -23.33 -9.27
N GLY A 38 -17.67 -22.45 -10.08
CA GLY A 38 -17.16 -22.10 -11.40
C GLY A 38 -15.81 -21.38 -11.34
N ALA A 39 -15.65 -20.43 -10.41
CA ALA A 39 -14.38 -19.74 -10.20
C ALA A 39 -13.25 -20.69 -9.77
N LEU A 40 -13.55 -21.65 -8.89
CA LEU A 40 -12.58 -22.65 -8.44
C LEU A 40 -12.10 -23.55 -9.59
N LEU A 41 -13.02 -24.02 -10.44
CA LEU A 41 -12.66 -24.85 -11.60
C LEU A 41 -11.79 -24.10 -12.61
N LEU A 42 -12.05 -22.81 -12.82
CA LEU A 42 -11.26 -21.97 -13.73
C LEU A 42 -9.83 -21.78 -13.21
N VAL A 43 -9.66 -21.57 -11.90
CA VAL A 43 -8.34 -21.46 -11.26
C VAL A 43 -7.54 -22.77 -11.39
N ILE A 44 -8.19 -23.92 -11.18
CA ILE A 44 -7.53 -25.23 -11.34
C ILE A 44 -7.07 -25.44 -12.79
N ALA A 45 -7.91 -25.08 -13.77
CA ALA A 45 -7.54 -25.19 -15.19
C ALA A 45 -6.32 -24.32 -15.54
N LEU A 46 -6.24 -23.09 -14.99
CA LEU A 46 -5.09 -22.20 -15.20
C LEU A 46 -3.80 -22.76 -14.58
N ILE A 47 -3.87 -23.31 -13.37
CA ILE A 47 -2.70 -23.91 -12.69
C ILE A 47 -2.17 -25.11 -13.47
N LEU A 48 -3.06 -25.97 -13.98
CA LEU A 48 -2.66 -27.13 -14.78
C LEU A 48 -2.07 -26.72 -16.14
N SER A 49 -2.56 -25.65 -16.76
CA SER A 49 -2.01 -25.13 -18.02
C SER A 49 -0.65 -24.44 -17.85
N GLY A 50 -0.38 -23.85 -16.67
CA GLY A 50 0.89 -23.17 -16.38
C GLY A 50 2.08 -24.12 -16.20
N PHE A 51 1.84 -25.38 -15.84
CA PHE A 51 2.91 -26.38 -15.63
C PHE A 51 3.46 -27.02 -16.92
N ALA A 52 2.89 -26.71 -18.09
CA ALA A 52 3.33 -27.29 -19.37
C ALA A 52 4.33 -26.43 -20.16
N ILE A 53 4.77 -25.26 -19.67
CA ILE A 53 5.63 -24.32 -20.43
C ILE A 53 6.98 -24.00 -19.75
N ALA A 54 7.27 -24.53 -18.55
CA ALA A 54 8.52 -24.25 -17.81
C ALA A 54 9.48 -25.45 -17.72
N GLY A 55 9.53 -26.30 -18.75
CA GLY A 55 10.26 -27.59 -18.75
C GLY A 55 11.43 -27.73 -19.74
N GLY A 56 11.91 -26.64 -20.31
CA GLY A 56 13.14 -26.59 -21.11
C GLY A 56 13.48 -25.12 -21.19
N LEU A 57 14.63 -24.63 -20.77
CA LEU A 57 15.99 -24.92 -21.17
C LEU A 57 16.82 -24.12 -20.15
N ASN A 58 17.88 -24.68 -19.57
CA ASN A 58 19.00 -23.90 -19.01
C ASN A 58 20.17 -24.87 -18.77
N GLY A 59 20.95 -25.09 -19.83
CA GLY A 59 22.35 -25.51 -19.70
C GLY A 59 23.18 -24.29 -19.30
N THR A 60 23.98 -24.42 -18.25
CA THR A 60 24.95 -23.40 -17.83
C THR A 60 26.33 -24.05 -17.76
N SER A 61 27.14 -23.77 -18.78
CA SER A 61 28.61 -23.90 -18.73
C SER A 61 29.21 -22.65 -18.08
N GLU A 62 30.35 -22.87 -17.41
CA GLU A 62 31.48 -22.00 -17.02
C GLU A 62 31.29 -20.45 -16.91
N GLN A 63 31.94 -19.72 -16.01
CA GLN A 63 33.37 -19.78 -15.69
C GLN A 63 33.70 -18.90 -14.47
N ALA A 64 34.78 -19.27 -13.78
CA ALA A 64 35.40 -18.57 -12.67
C ALA A 64 36.39 -17.47 -13.12
N SER A 65 36.88 -16.73 -12.10
CA SER A 65 38.13 -15.97 -12.01
C SER A 65 38.10 -14.43 -12.14
N SER A 66 38.17 -13.81 -10.95
CA SER A 66 39.36 -13.17 -10.36
C SER A 66 39.99 -11.88 -10.93
N THR A 67 40.03 -10.90 -10.02
CA THR A 67 41.12 -9.95 -9.68
C THR A 67 41.13 -8.53 -10.26
N GLU A 68 41.34 -7.62 -9.32
CA GLU A 68 41.42 -6.14 -9.28
C GLU A 68 42.78 -5.59 -9.81
N PRO A 69 43.15 -4.30 -9.63
CA PRO A 69 43.23 -3.28 -10.67
C PRO A 69 44.67 -2.75 -10.91
N THR A 70 44.87 -1.85 -11.87
CA THR A 70 46.03 -0.93 -11.83
C THR A 70 45.72 0.42 -12.47
N ALA A 71 46.17 1.46 -11.77
CA ALA A 71 46.17 2.85 -12.19
C ALA A 71 47.32 3.14 -13.19
N GLY A 72 47.18 4.20 -13.97
CA GLY A 72 48.23 4.72 -14.85
C GLY A 72 47.85 6.07 -15.43
N ALA A 73 48.38 7.13 -14.83
CA ALA A 73 48.29 8.51 -15.29
C ALA A 73 49.10 8.75 -16.57
N SER A 74 48.68 9.73 -17.38
CA SER A 74 49.57 10.81 -17.88
C SER A 74 48.80 11.78 -18.78
N SER A 75 48.98 13.05 -18.48
CA SER A 75 48.53 14.23 -19.21
C SER A 75 49.75 15.04 -19.60
N ALA A 76 49.88 15.45 -20.88
CA ALA A 76 50.58 16.67 -21.30
C ALA A 76 50.56 16.83 -22.84
N THR A 77 49.85 17.87 -23.29
CA THR A 77 50.23 18.92 -24.27
C THR A 77 51.16 18.60 -25.45
N ALA A 78 50.76 19.00 -26.66
CA ALA A 78 51.42 20.09 -27.40
C ALA A 78 50.66 20.54 -28.67
N SER A 79 50.81 21.84 -28.92
CA SER A 79 50.28 22.73 -29.94
C SER A 79 50.75 22.43 -31.37
N ALA A 80 49.93 22.74 -32.39
CA ALA A 80 50.31 23.59 -33.54
C ALA A 80 49.15 23.76 -34.55
N SER A 81 48.92 25.03 -34.92
CA SER A 81 48.20 25.54 -36.10
C SER A 81 49.23 26.32 -36.94
N PRO A 82 48.98 26.89 -38.14
CA PRO A 82 47.90 26.76 -39.14
C PRO A 82 48.44 26.47 -40.57
N SER A 83 47.55 26.29 -41.56
CA SER A 83 47.47 27.07 -42.83
C SER A 83 46.83 26.30 -43.98
N GLY A 84 46.03 27.01 -44.78
CA GLY A 84 45.81 26.71 -46.19
C GLY A 84 44.38 26.38 -46.61
N GLY A 85 43.61 27.40 -47.01
CA GLY A 85 42.53 27.22 -48.00
C GLY A 85 43.13 26.97 -49.40
N PRO A 86 42.35 26.61 -50.44
CA PRO A 86 41.16 27.38 -50.84
C PRO A 86 39.93 26.55 -51.32
N SER A 87 38.85 27.28 -51.60
CA SER A 87 37.54 26.91 -52.13
C SER A 87 37.49 25.89 -53.29
N SER A 88 36.42 25.09 -53.34
CA SER A 88 35.43 25.15 -54.44
C SER A 88 34.18 24.26 -54.19
N SER A 89 33.03 24.92 -54.24
CA SER A 89 31.69 24.53 -54.70
C SER A 89 31.40 23.06 -55.05
N ALA A 90 30.43 22.45 -54.33
CA ALA A 90 29.54 21.42 -54.87
C ALA A 90 28.17 21.45 -54.17
N SER A 91 27.13 21.36 -54.99
CA SER A 91 25.68 21.50 -54.78
C SER A 91 25.07 20.83 -53.52
N PRO A 92 24.03 21.42 -52.89
CA PRO A 92 23.32 20.80 -51.78
C PRO A 92 22.33 19.75 -52.29
N SER A 93 22.65 18.46 -52.12
CA SER A 93 21.62 17.42 -52.18
C SER A 93 20.85 17.44 -50.85
N ALA A 94 19.61 17.93 -50.91
CA ALA A 94 18.68 17.96 -49.79
C ALA A 94 18.33 16.53 -49.37
N THR A 95 19.12 15.96 -48.46
CA THR A 95 18.66 14.86 -47.62
C THR A 95 17.71 15.47 -46.62
N ALA A 96 16.41 15.23 -46.79
CA ALA A 96 15.40 15.57 -45.80
C ALA A 96 15.78 14.87 -44.49
N ALA A 97 16.39 15.63 -43.58
CA ALA A 97 16.61 15.20 -42.21
C ALA A 97 15.22 15.00 -41.59
N VAL A 98 14.79 13.75 -41.51
CA VAL A 98 13.58 13.37 -40.78
C VAL A 98 13.83 13.80 -39.34
N THR A 99 13.23 14.92 -38.95
CA THR A 99 13.33 15.43 -37.59
C THR A 99 12.67 14.36 -36.71
N PRO A 100 13.39 13.71 -35.77
CA PRO A 100 12.75 12.74 -34.90
C PRO A 100 11.64 13.47 -34.17
N THR A 101 10.40 13.05 -34.38
CA THR A 101 9.27 13.54 -33.60
C THR A 101 9.62 13.34 -32.13
N PRO A 102 9.60 14.38 -31.28
CA PRO A 102 9.96 14.21 -29.89
C PRO A 102 8.99 13.21 -29.27
N SER A 103 9.51 12.02 -28.92
CA SER A 103 8.75 11.05 -28.16
C SER A 103 8.43 11.71 -26.82
N ALA A 104 7.15 11.84 -26.50
CA ALA A 104 6.72 12.49 -25.27
C ALA A 104 7.41 11.78 -24.09
N THR A 105 8.16 12.53 -23.28
CA THR A 105 8.71 12.00 -22.04
C THR A 105 7.55 11.57 -21.15
N PRO A 106 7.61 10.36 -20.57
CA PRO A 106 6.52 9.87 -19.75
C PRO A 106 6.33 10.82 -18.57
N THR A 107 5.09 11.26 -18.34
CA THR A 107 4.73 12.12 -17.22
C THR A 107 4.27 11.29 -16.03
N CYS A 108 4.47 11.78 -14.81
CA CYS A 108 3.97 11.12 -13.61
C CYS A 108 2.44 11.07 -13.62
N ASN A 109 1.89 9.87 -13.48
CA ASN A 109 0.46 9.67 -13.24
C ASN A 109 0.23 9.35 -11.75
N GLN A 110 -0.28 10.31 -10.98
CA GLN A 110 -0.50 10.15 -9.55
C GLN A 110 -1.52 9.05 -9.18
N ASN A 111 -2.36 8.59 -10.12
CA ASN A 111 -3.26 7.46 -9.87
C ASN A 111 -2.51 6.12 -9.79
N LEU A 112 -1.32 6.03 -10.38
CA LEU A 112 -0.46 4.85 -10.31
C LEU A 112 0.41 4.81 -9.03
N ILE A 113 0.36 5.85 -8.20
CA ILE A 113 0.89 5.79 -6.84
C ILE A 113 -0.08 5.02 -5.95
N THR A 114 0.41 3.93 -5.37
CA THR A 114 -0.38 3.05 -4.51
C THR A 114 0.21 3.00 -3.10
N VAL A 115 -0.66 2.76 -2.11
CA VAL A 115 -0.28 2.60 -0.71
C VAL A 115 -0.66 1.20 -0.28
N SER A 116 0.25 0.52 0.40
CA SER A 116 0.02 -0.80 0.98
C SER A 116 0.35 -0.79 2.47
N ALA A 117 -0.40 -1.61 3.22
CA ALA A 117 -0.21 -1.85 4.64
C ALA A 117 0.19 -3.29 4.85
N SER A 118 1.15 -3.53 5.73
CA SER A 118 1.50 -4.87 6.19
C SER A 118 1.98 -4.84 7.64
N THR A 119 1.98 -6.01 8.27
CA THR A 119 2.63 -6.27 9.55
C THR A 119 3.74 -7.29 9.35
N ASP A 120 4.74 -7.31 10.23
CA ASP A 120 5.87 -8.26 10.15
C ASP A 120 5.46 -9.71 10.46
N LYS A 121 4.38 -9.91 11.22
CA LYS A 121 3.79 -11.21 11.53
C LYS A 121 2.27 -11.18 11.40
N PRO A 122 1.63 -12.32 11.15
CA PRO A 122 0.17 -12.42 11.17
C PRO A 122 -0.42 -12.54 12.59
N ALA A 123 0.40 -12.89 13.59
CA ALA A 123 -0.02 -13.04 14.98
C ALA A 123 1.14 -12.72 15.93
N TYR A 124 0.81 -12.21 17.12
CA TYR A 124 1.76 -11.71 18.11
C TYR A 124 1.42 -12.23 19.51
N GLY A 125 2.42 -12.62 20.29
CA GLY A 125 2.27 -12.95 21.71
C GLY A 125 2.00 -11.73 22.59
N PRO A 126 1.81 -11.92 23.92
CA PRO A 126 1.33 -10.87 24.84
C PRO A 126 2.19 -9.60 24.89
N GLU A 127 3.51 -9.73 24.72
CA GLU A 127 4.46 -8.62 24.81
C GLU A 127 5.07 -8.23 23.45
N GLU A 128 4.72 -8.95 22.38
CA GLU A 128 5.23 -8.64 21.05
C GLU A 128 4.53 -7.40 20.48
N LYS A 129 5.32 -6.49 19.91
CA LYS A 129 4.84 -5.23 19.32
C LYS A 129 4.75 -5.39 17.80
N PRO A 130 3.55 -5.24 17.20
CA PRO A 130 3.42 -5.25 15.75
C PRO A 130 4.21 -4.14 15.07
N MET A 131 5.01 -4.49 14.07
CA MET A 131 5.64 -3.52 13.18
C MET A 131 4.66 -3.18 12.05
N LEU A 132 3.98 -2.04 12.18
CA LEU A 132 3.07 -1.55 11.14
C LEU A 132 3.91 -0.92 10.02
N THR A 133 3.72 -1.40 8.79
CA THR A 133 4.51 -0.97 7.63
C THR A 133 3.63 -0.34 6.58
N LEU A 134 3.89 0.92 6.26
CA LEU A 134 3.30 1.64 5.13
C LEU A 134 4.30 1.62 3.98
N LYS A 135 3.91 1.10 2.82
CA LYS A 135 4.73 1.15 1.60
C LYS A 135 4.01 1.92 0.49
N VAL A 136 4.68 2.94 -0.04
CA VAL A 136 4.26 3.75 -1.18
C VAL A 136 4.97 3.25 -2.42
N THR A 137 4.23 2.89 -3.46
CA THR A 137 4.81 2.33 -4.70
C THR A 137 4.41 3.17 -5.90
N ASN A 138 5.38 3.51 -6.75
CA ASN A 138 5.11 4.11 -8.05
C ASN A 138 4.96 3.00 -9.11
N GLY A 139 3.72 2.70 -9.49
CA GLY A 139 3.42 1.73 -10.55
C GLY A 139 3.47 2.30 -11.97
N GLY A 140 3.86 3.56 -12.13
CA GLY A 140 3.99 4.23 -13.42
C GLY A 140 5.34 4.00 -14.09
N THR A 141 5.51 4.59 -15.28
CA THR A 141 6.73 4.53 -16.08
C THR A 141 7.60 5.79 -15.98
N ALA A 142 7.12 6.81 -15.24
CA ALA A 142 7.82 8.06 -14.98
C ALA A 142 8.11 8.22 -13.48
N PRO A 143 9.18 8.94 -13.10
CA PRO A 143 9.40 9.32 -11.70
C PRO A 143 8.29 10.25 -11.21
N CYS A 144 7.89 10.11 -9.96
CA CYS A 144 6.80 10.86 -9.35
C CYS A 144 7.24 11.55 -8.06
N GLU A 145 6.96 12.85 -7.94
CA GLU A 145 7.05 13.56 -6.67
C GLU A 145 5.84 13.23 -5.79
N VAL A 146 6.11 12.71 -4.61
CA VAL A 146 5.10 12.29 -3.64
C VAL A 146 5.46 12.85 -2.27
N ASN A 147 4.53 13.57 -1.66
CA ASN A 147 4.66 13.96 -0.26
C ASN A 147 4.36 12.75 0.63
N ILE A 148 5.41 12.19 1.23
CA ILE A 148 5.40 11.09 2.18
C ILE A 148 5.66 11.57 3.61
N GLY A 149 5.37 12.84 3.90
CA GLY A 149 5.51 13.43 5.22
C GLY A 149 4.44 12.96 6.21
N THR A 150 4.69 13.20 7.50
CA THR A 150 3.73 12.90 8.59
C THR A 150 2.49 13.79 8.52
N SER A 151 2.51 14.86 7.75
CA SER A 151 1.30 15.62 7.35
C SER A 151 0.30 14.75 6.58
N GLN A 152 0.81 13.90 5.69
CA GLN A 152 0.02 13.04 4.82
C GLN A 152 -0.20 11.64 5.38
N MET A 153 0.74 11.13 6.17
CA MET A 153 0.72 9.76 6.65
C MET A 153 -0.24 9.55 7.83
N GLU A 154 -0.86 8.37 7.86
CA GLU A 154 -1.61 7.87 9.02
C GLU A 154 -1.45 6.35 9.15
N PHE A 155 -1.15 5.89 10.36
CA PHE A 155 -1.23 4.48 10.75
C PHE A 155 -2.47 4.28 11.62
N LEU A 156 -3.49 3.61 11.08
CA LEU A 156 -4.78 3.41 11.75
C LEU A 156 -4.97 1.93 12.10
N VAL A 157 -5.27 1.65 13.36
CA VAL A 157 -5.59 0.29 13.85
C VAL A 157 -7.02 0.26 14.39
N THR A 158 -7.77 -0.76 13.99
CA THR A 158 -9.16 -0.99 14.40
C THR A 158 -9.38 -2.46 14.77
N SER A 159 -10.45 -2.76 15.52
CA SER A 159 -10.95 -4.12 15.75
C SER A 159 -12.46 -4.13 15.55
N GLY A 160 -12.94 -4.76 14.49
CA GLY A 160 -14.34 -4.63 14.08
C GLY A 160 -14.70 -3.16 13.78
N ALA A 161 -15.67 -2.61 14.53
CA ALA A 161 -16.05 -1.19 14.47
C ALA A 161 -15.29 -0.30 15.48
N ASP A 162 -14.52 -0.90 16.38
CA ASP A 162 -13.79 -0.21 17.43
C ASP A 162 -12.50 0.41 16.87
N ARG A 163 -12.35 1.73 17.04
CA ARG A 163 -11.13 2.44 16.66
C ARG A 163 -10.14 2.38 17.81
N ILE A 164 -9.01 1.72 17.58
CA ILE A 164 -8.05 1.40 18.64
C ILE A 164 -6.97 2.47 18.71
N PHE A 165 -6.35 2.81 17.58
CA PHE A 165 -5.20 3.69 17.54
C PHE A 165 -5.13 4.46 16.21
N SER A 166 -4.67 5.70 16.25
CA SER A 166 -4.17 6.43 15.07
C SER A 166 -2.87 7.13 15.42
N SER A 167 -1.89 7.07 14.52
CA SER A 167 -0.63 7.83 14.68
C SER A 167 -0.84 9.34 14.73
N ARG A 168 -1.98 9.85 14.24
CA ARG A 168 -2.31 11.28 14.24
C ARG A 168 -2.76 11.80 15.60
N ASP A 169 -3.29 10.91 16.45
CA ASP A 169 -3.89 11.28 17.74
C ASP A 169 -2.91 11.98 18.69
N CYS A 170 -1.64 11.57 18.64
CA CYS A 170 -0.55 12.06 19.49
C CYS A 170 0.52 12.83 18.71
N GLN A 171 0.24 13.22 17.47
CA GLN A 171 1.23 13.88 16.63
C GLN A 171 1.33 15.36 17.02
N ALA A 172 2.39 15.72 17.75
CA ALA A 172 2.60 17.10 18.20
C ALA A 172 2.87 18.08 17.04
N LYS A 173 3.58 17.61 16.00
CA LYS A 173 3.87 18.37 14.78
C LYS A 173 3.77 17.45 13.56
N SER A 174 3.25 17.98 12.47
CA SER A 174 3.26 17.36 11.15
C SER A 174 4.27 18.04 10.25
N GLU A 175 5.01 17.26 9.48
CA GLU A 175 6.00 17.76 8.54
C GLU A 175 5.71 17.19 7.15
N ASP A 176 5.92 18.01 6.12
CA ASP A 176 5.92 17.57 4.73
C ASP A 176 7.27 16.94 4.39
N LEU A 177 7.25 15.89 3.56
CA LEU A 177 8.44 15.27 3.02
C LEU A 177 8.18 14.84 1.58
N VAL A 178 8.52 15.72 0.64
CA VAL A 178 8.40 15.41 -0.79
C VAL A 178 9.61 14.57 -1.21
N LYS A 179 9.34 13.38 -1.77
CA LYS A 179 10.35 12.51 -2.39
C LYS A 179 10.00 12.25 -3.84
N VAL A 180 11.03 12.16 -4.68
CA VAL A 180 10.91 11.63 -6.03
C VAL A 180 11.02 10.10 -5.95
N ILE A 181 9.94 9.39 -6.28
CA ILE A 181 9.91 7.93 -6.36
C ILE A 181 10.05 7.51 -7.84
N PRO A 182 11.15 6.85 -8.23
CA PRO A 182 11.31 6.35 -9.60
C PRO A 182 10.21 5.38 -10.03
N ALA A 183 10.10 5.16 -11.34
CA ALA A 183 9.21 4.15 -11.90
C ALA A 183 9.51 2.76 -11.31
N GLY A 184 8.47 2.06 -10.83
CA GLY A 184 8.58 0.75 -10.19
C GLY A 184 9.18 0.75 -8.77
N ALA A 185 9.72 1.88 -8.30
CA ALA A 185 10.35 1.98 -6.99
C ALA A 185 9.31 2.15 -5.86
N SER A 186 9.79 2.02 -4.62
CA SER A 186 8.95 2.17 -3.44
C SER A 186 9.68 2.83 -2.28
N GLU A 187 8.91 3.54 -1.46
CA GLU A 187 9.34 4.11 -0.19
C GLU A 187 8.55 3.45 0.94
N THR A 188 9.21 3.17 2.06
CA THR A 188 8.60 2.47 3.19
C THR A 188 8.78 3.25 4.48
N ALA A 189 7.76 3.21 5.33
CA ALA A 189 7.82 3.70 6.70
C ALA A 189 7.34 2.61 7.66
N ASN A 190 8.10 2.43 8.74
CA ASN A 190 7.86 1.42 9.74
C ASN A 190 7.50 2.09 11.08
N PHE A 191 6.44 1.61 11.70
CA PHE A 191 5.93 2.13 12.96
C PHE A 191 5.74 0.96 13.95
N PRO A 192 6.63 0.79 14.94
CA PRO A 192 6.45 -0.21 15.99
C PRO A 192 5.33 0.25 16.93
N TRP A 193 4.17 -0.38 16.84
CA TRP A 193 3.01 0.00 17.65
C TRP A 193 3.07 -0.66 19.03
N SER A 194 3.05 0.15 20.08
CA SER A 194 3.16 -0.29 21.48
C SER A 194 1.88 -0.92 22.04
N ARG A 195 0.94 -1.36 21.19
CA ARG A 195 -0.36 -1.93 21.59
C ARG A 195 -1.13 -1.01 22.54
N ASN A 196 -1.02 0.30 22.36
CA ASN A 196 -1.76 1.28 23.14
C ASN A 196 -2.98 1.78 22.37
N ARG A 197 -4.03 2.17 23.09
CA ARG A 197 -5.10 2.97 22.51
C ARG A 197 -4.67 4.43 22.45
N SER A 198 -5.27 5.17 21.53
CA SER A 198 -5.11 6.61 21.44
C SER A 198 -6.44 7.26 21.08
N VAL A 199 -6.59 8.53 21.43
CA VAL A 199 -7.66 9.43 21.00
C VAL A 199 -7.06 10.79 20.69
N GLU A 200 -7.75 11.56 19.87
CA GLU A 200 -7.31 12.89 19.47
C GLU A 200 -6.89 13.75 20.69
N GLY A 201 -5.78 14.47 20.54
CA GLY A 201 -5.19 15.24 21.64
C GLY A 201 -4.44 14.39 22.66
N CYS A 202 -4.10 13.15 22.31
CA CYS A 202 -3.32 12.19 23.10
C CYS A 202 -3.81 12.02 24.54
N GLN A 203 -5.12 12.06 24.76
CA GLN A 203 -5.66 11.89 26.10
C GLN A 203 -5.39 10.46 26.62
N PRO A 204 -5.10 10.28 27.92
CA PRO A 204 -4.89 8.97 28.49
C PRO A 204 -6.10 8.06 28.29
N VAL A 205 -5.85 6.84 27.82
CA VAL A 205 -6.86 5.79 27.69
C VAL A 205 -6.37 4.56 28.45
N GLU A 206 -6.98 4.28 29.60
CA GLU A 206 -6.62 3.14 30.47
C GLU A 206 -6.94 1.78 29.83
N ALA A 207 -7.96 1.74 28.96
CA ALA A 207 -8.33 0.51 28.28
C ALA A 207 -7.23 0.08 27.31
N LYS A 208 -6.73 -1.15 27.47
CA LYS A 208 -5.77 -1.75 26.53
C LYS A 208 -6.51 -2.45 25.39
N PRO A 209 -5.91 -2.56 24.19
CA PRO A 209 -6.39 -3.47 23.16
C PRO A 209 -6.48 -4.89 23.73
N GLY A 210 -7.58 -5.60 23.45
CA GLY A 210 -7.76 -6.99 23.84
C GLY A 210 -6.65 -7.93 23.35
N GLY A 211 -6.25 -8.86 24.21
CA GLY A 211 -5.46 -10.04 23.83
C GLY A 211 -6.37 -11.27 23.68
N GLY A 212 -5.80 -12.47 23.70
CA GLY A 212 -6.55 -13.73 23.68
C GLY A 212 -7.06 -14.14 22.29
N GLY A 213 -6.33 -13.79 21.24
CA GLY A 213 -6.66 -14.13 19.84
C GLY A 213 -7.58 -13.11 19.17
N ALA A 214 -7.62 -11.87 19.68
CA ALA A 214 -8.40 -10.81 19.08
C ALA A 214 -7.81 -10.38 17.73
N TYR A 215 -8.67 -10.18 16.74
CA TYR A 215 -8.28 -9.73 15.40
C TYR A 215 -8.26 -8.20 15.31
N TYR A 216 -7.22 -7.71 14.65
CA TYR A 216 -6.99 -6.30 14.37
C TYR A 216 -6.83 -6.06 12.88
N ILE A 217 -7.24 -4.87 12.46
CA ILE A 217 -7.11 -4.38 11.10
C ILE A 217 -6.21 -3.15 11.15
N PHE A 218 -5.05 -3.24 10.49
CA PHE A 218 -4.19 -2.11 10.17
C PHE A 218 -4.54 -1.58 8.78
N THR A 219 -4.70 -0.26 8.68
CA THR A 219 -4.84 0.48 7.42
C THR A 219 -3.85 1.64 7.43
N ALA A 220 -3.08 1.75 6.36
CA ALA A 220 -2.16 2.85 6.14
C ALA A 220 -2.78 3.87 5.19
N LYS A 221 -2.60 5.16 5.47
CA LYS A 221 -3.07 6.22 4.56
C LYS A 221 -1.95 7.18 4.20
N LEU A 222 -2.05 7.73 2.99
CA LEU A 222 -1.23 8.82 2.50
C LEU A 222 -2.13 9.83 1.78
N GLY A 223 -2.44 10.94 2.44
CA GLY A 223 -3.43 11.91 1.96
C GLY A 223 -4.79 11.25 1.74
N SER A 224 -5.32 11.33 0.52
CA SER A 224 -6.61 10.71 0.15
C SER A 224 -6.51 9.21 -0.19
N LYS A 225 -5.31 8.64 -0.28
CA LYS A 225 -5.12 7.22 -0.60
C LYS A 225 -5.11 6.40 0.68
N ALA A 226 -5.89 5.32 0.70
CA ALA A 226 -5.90 4.33 1.77
C ALA A 226 -5.47 2.97 1.23
N SER A 227 -4.71 2.22 2.01
CA SER A 227 -4.29 0.87 1.67
C SER A 227 -5.47 -0.11 1.74
N PRO A 228 -5.34 -1.28 1.10
CA PRO A 228 -6.06 -2.48 1.54
C PRO A 228 -5.81 -2.77 3.02
N LYS A 229 -6.68 -3.58 3.62
CA LYS A 229 -6.61 -3.97 5.03
C LYS A 229 -5.52 -5.01 5.25
N ALA A 230 -4.62 -4.76 6.21
CA ALA A 230 -3.75 -5.78 6.78
C ALA A 230 -4.41 -6.33 8.05
N VAL A 231 -4.56 -7.64 8.15
CA VAL A 231 -5.20 -8.30 9.31
C VAL A 231 -4.15 -9.05 10.10
N PHE A 232 -4.16 -8.87 11.42
CA PHE A 232 -3.27 -9.58 12.34
C PHE A 232 -3.99 -9.90 13.65
N GLN A 233 -3.42 -10.81 14.44
CA GLN A 233 -3.97 -11.23 15.73
C GLN A 233 -3.06 -10.80 16.89
N LEU A 234 -3.66 -10.43 18.01
CA LEU A 234 -2.98 -10.30 19.30
C LEU A 234 -3.42 -11.43 20.22
N ASN A 235 -2.48 -12.29 20.60
CA ASN A 235 -2.66 -13.41 21.52
C ASN A 235 -2.45 -12.98 22.98
#